data_AF-A0A7Y1SWW2-F1
#
_entry.id   AF-A0A7Y1SWW2-F1
#
_cell.length_a   1.000
_cell.length_b   1.000
_cell.length_c   1.000
_cell.angle_alpha   90.00
_cell.angle_beta   90.00
_cell.angle_gamma   90.00
#
_symmetry.space_group_name_H-M   'P 1'
#
loop_
_entity.id
_entity.type
_entity.pdbx_description
1 polymer ?
#
loop_
_entity_poly.entity_id
_entity_poly.type
_entity_poly.pdbx_seq_one_letter_code
_entity_poly.pdbx_strand_id
1 'polypeptide(L)'
;MEQVVGRASIRRIGVLSFPTFEFVKGDGTEDGEILALLGRDGWFRTYFGRGRRVELPDGTPWRVTSVGSGRYVEPRVTAGTGKLATAGSIGKRSYGINGPDYAYHLFPTTSAALHKPTWLLRQHDTYLATMSSRSMEAHHPVPLAAALLCFTLIKYGLPGDGNLGIPKLSWT
;
A
#
# COMPACT_ATOMS: atom_id res chain seq x y z
N MET A 1 -0.20 1.50 -17.79
CA MET A 1 -0.16 1.12 -16.36
C MET A 1 -1.29 1.84 -15.68
N GLU A 2 -2.13 1.18 -14.89
CA GLU A 2 -3.23 1.86 -14.19
C GLU A 2 -2.69 2.88 -13.18
N GLN A 3 -3.33 4.05 -13.12
CA GLN A 3 -2.90 5.19 -12.32
C GLN A 3 -4.06 5.76 -11.51
N VAL A 4 -3.72 6.34 -10.36
CA VAL A 4 -4.63 7.06 -9.47
C VAL A 4 -4.36 8.55 -9.60
N VAL A 5 -5.42 9.33 -9.86
CA VAL A 5 -5.39 10.80 -9.90
C VAL A 5 -6.53 11.32 -9.04
N GLY A 6 -6.25 12.34 -8.23
CA GLY A 6 -7.19 12.91 -7.28
C GLY A 6 -7.42 12.00 -6.07
N ARG A 7 -8.58 12.15 -5.44
CA ARG A 7 -8.94 11.41 -4.25
C ARG A 7 -9.24 9.95 -4.55
N ALA A 8 -8.77 9.05 -3.69
CA ALA A 8 -9.16 7.65 -3.67
C ALA A 8 -9.12 7.07 -2.26
N SER A 9 -9.87 6.01 -2.00
CA SER A 9 -10.01 5.44 -0.67
C SER A 9 -10.27 3.93 -0.66
N ILE A 10 -9.83 3.28 0.41
CA ILE A 10 -10.11 1.87 0.68
C ILE A 10 -11.29 1.79 1.65
N ARG A 11 -12.39 1.17 1.21
CA ARG A 11 -13.56 0.87 2.03
C ARG A 11 -13.77 -0.63 2.16
N ARG A 12 -14.35 -1.05 3.29
CA ARG A 12 -14.69 -2.46 3.53
C ARG A 12 -16.10 -2.71 3.01
N ILE A 13 -16.28 -3.76 2.21
CA ILE A 13 -17.57 -4.17 1.66
C ILE A 13 -17.99 -5.58 2.09
N GLY A 14 -17.06 -6.38 2.61
CA GLY A 14 -17.30 -7.77 2.99
C GLY A 14 -16.57 -8.18 4.27
N VAL A 15 -16.99 -9.32 4.82
CA VAL A 15 -16.42 -9.87 6.06
C VAL A 15 -15.69 -11.19 5.81
N LEU A 16 -16.29 -12.11 5.05
CA LEU A 16 -15.82 -13.50 4.95
C LEU A 16 -15.36 -13.93 3.55
N SER A 17 -15.88 -13.31 2.48
CA SER A 17 -15.55 -13.64 1.09
C SER A 17 -14.66 -12.58 0.43
N PHE A 18 -14.17 -12.93 -0.76
CA PHE A 18 -13.62 -11.96 -1.70
C PHE A 18 -14.76 -11.43 -2.59
N PRO A 19 -14.79 -10.12 -2.89
CA PRO A 19 -13.92 -9.08 -2.33
C PRO A 19 -14.27 -8.71 -0.88
N THR A 20 -13.25 -8.34 -0.10
CA THR A 20 -13.44 -7.86 1.28
C THR A 20 -13.40 -6.33 1.35
N PHE A 21 -12.58 -5.71 0.50
CA PHE A 21 -12.46 -4.26 0.39
C PHE A 21 -12.52 -3.83 -1.08
N GLU A 22 -12.89 -2.59 -1.30
CA GLU A 22 -12.76 -1.90 -2.58
C GLU A 22 -11.77 -0.76 -2.40
N PHE A 23 -10.91 -0.57 -3.39
CA PHE A 23 -10.19 0.67 -3.60
C PHE A 23 -10.91 1.47 -4.67
N VAL A 24 -11.49 2.59 -4.29
CA VAL A 24 -12.39 3.38 -5.13
C VAL A 24 -11.87 4.80 -5.29
N LYS A 25 -12.15 5.41 -6.44
CA LYS A 25 -11.96 6.84 -6.65
C LYS A 25 -12.98 7.62 -5.82
N GLY A 26 -12.56 8.74 -5.25
CA GLY A 26 -13.37 9.54 -4.32
C GLY A 26 -13.13 9.20 -2.85
N ASP A 27 -14.00 9.72 -1.99
CA ASP A 27 -13.86 9.66 -0.54
C ASP A 27 -14.31 8.34 0.11
N GLY A 28 -14.91 7.45 -0.70
CA GLY A 28 -15.34 6.11 -0.30
C GLY A 28 -16.76 6.05 0.26
N THR A 29 -17.50 7.16 0.23
CA THR A 29 -18.88 7.25 0.73
C THR A 29 -19.94 7.07 -0.36
N GLU A 30 -19.62 7.37 -1.62
CA GLU A 30 -20.49 7.20 -2.80
C GLU A 30 -19.99 6.06 -3.71
N ASP A 31 -20.77 5.72 -4.74
CA ASP A 31 -20.37 4.78 -5.80
C ASP A 31 -19.35 5.42 -6.74
N GLY A 32 -18.11 5.51 -6.25
CA GLY A 32 -16.96 5.90 -7.04
C GLY A 32 -16.50 4.79 -7.99
N GLU A 33 -15.77 5.18 -9.02
CA GLU A 33 -15.08 4.25 -9.92
C GLU A 33 -14.20 3.27 -9.13
N ILE A 34 -14.45 1.97 -9.28
CA ILE A 34 -13.64 0.93 -8.64
C ILE A 34 -12.29 0.87 -9.36
N LEU A 35 -11.21 1.07 -8.61
CA LEU A 35 -9.84 0.96 -9.09
C LEU A 35 -9.27 -0.44 -8.84
N ALA A 36 -9.68 -1.08 -7.74
CA ALA A 36 -9.33 -2.47 -7.47
C ALA A 36 -10.23 -3.10 -6.40
N LEU A 37 -10.50 -4.40 -6.56
CA LEU A 37 -11.10 -5.26 -5.55
C LEU A 37 -10.01 -5.94 -4.74
N LEU A 38 -10.09 -5.86 -3.41
CA LEU A 38 -9.06 -6.38 -2.51
C LEU A 38 -9.60 -7.50 -1.61
N GLY A 39 -8.79 -8.53 -1.44
CA GLY A 39 -9.02 -9.57 -0.44
C GLY A 39 -8.71 -9.10 0.98
N ARG A 40 -8.90 -10.01 1.94
CA ARG A 40 -8.55 -9.75 3.34
C ARG A 40 -7.10 -9.31 3.49
N ASP A 41 -6.94 -8.29 4.32
CA ASP A 41 -5.68 -7.61 4.55
C ASP A 41 -5.21 -7.86 5.98
N GLY A 42 -3.94 -8.20 6.15
CA GLY A 42 -3.36 -8.53 7.45
C GLY A 42 -1.87 -8.76 7.33
N TRP A 43 -1.10 -8.29 8.32
CA TRP A 43 0.36 -8.42 8.37
C TRP A 43 0.84 -9.83 8.00
N PHE A 44 0.35 -10.86 8.69
CA PHE A 44 0.75 -12.25 8.44
C PHE A 44 0.42 -12.72 7.03
N ARG A 45 -0.70 -12.28 6.45
CA ARG A 45 -1.08 -12.65 5.08
C ARG A 45 -0.17 -11.97 4.07
N THR A 46 0.14 -10.70 4.28
CA THR A 46 0.91 -9.88 3.35
C THR A 46 2.40 -10.22 3.39
N TYR A 47 2.99 -10.35 4.57
CA TYR A 47 4.43 -10.53 4.72
C TYR A 47 4.90 -11.98 4.91
N PHE A 48 4.06 -12.82 5.50
CA PHE A 48 4.45 -14.18 5.92
C PHE A 48 3.52 -15.26 5.35
N GLY A 49 2.73 -14.91 4.35
CA GLY A 49 1.68 -15.77 3.83
C GLY A 49 1.51 -15.63 2.33
N ARG A 50 0.36 -16.10 1.84
CA ARG A 50 0.06 -16.13 0.40
C ARG A 50 -0.07 -14.74 -0.24
N GLY A 51 -0.03 -13.64 0.51
CA GLY A 51 -0.31 -12.29 0.04
C GLY A 51 -1.80 -11.93 0.06
N ARG A 52 -2.07 -10.64 -0.10
CA ARG A 52 -3.41 -10.07 -0.33
C ARG A 52 -3.74 -10.19 -1.81
N ARG A 53 -4.86 -10.84 -2.14
CA ARG A 53 -5.43 -10.87 -3.49
C ARG A 53 -5.88 -9.47 -3.88
N VAL A 54 -5.60 -9.09 -5.11
CA VAL A 54 -6.07 -7.86 -5.75
C VAL A 54 -6.64 -8.26 -7.11
N GLU A 55 -7.76 -7.68 -7.51
CA GLU A 55 -8.36 -7.88 -8.83
C GLU A 55 -8.71 -6.51 -9.41
N LEU A 56 -8.25 -6.25 -10.62
CA LEU A 56 -8.55 -5.00 -11.33
C LEU A 56 -9.95 -5.06 -11.95
N PRO A 57 -10.51 -3.93 -12.41
CA PRO A 57 -11.85 -3.89 -13.03
C PRO A 57 -11.99 -4.78 -14.27
N ASP A 58 -10.89 -5.02 -14.99
CA ASP A 58 -10.83 -5.92 -16.15
C ASP A 58 -10.69 -7.42 -15.75
N GLY A 59 -10.72 -7.73 -14.46
CA GLY A 59 -10.54 -9.08 -13.93
C GLY A 59 -9.08 -9.51 -13.80
N THR A 60 -8.11 -8.66 -14.15
CA THR A 60 -6.69 -8.99 -14.08
C THR A 60 -6.27 -9.24 -12.63
N PRO A 61 -5.70 -10.43 -12.31
CA PRO A 61 -5.33 -10.77 -10.95
C PRO A 61 -3.95 -10.22 -10.57
N TRP A 62 -3.91 -9.45 -9.50
CA TRP A 62 -2.70 -8.96 -8.86
C TRP A 62 -2.56 -9.55 -7.45
N ARG A 63 -1.38 -9.36 -6.87
CA ARG A 63 -1.09 -9.78 -5.50
C ARG A 63 -0.14 -8.82 -4.80
N VAL A 64 -0.49 -8.41 -3.59
CA VAL A 64 0.41 -7.71 -2.68
C VAL A 64 0.99 -8.75 -1.72
N THR A 65 2.29 -8.94 -1.75
CA THR A 65 2.98 -9.97 -0.97
C THR A 65 4.38 -9.48 -0.60
N SER A 66 5.21 -10.33 -0.03
CA SER A 66 6.64 -10.08 0.10
C SER A 66 7.46 -11.33 -0.12
N VAL A 67 8.75 -11.13 -0.37
CA VAL A 67 9.74 -12.21 -0.40
C VAL A 67 10.87 -11.91 0.58
N GLY A 68 11.53 -12.97 1.04
CA GLY A 68 12.81 -12.83 1.73
C GLY A 68 13.89 -12.38 0.74
N SER A 69 14.68 -11.40 1.13
CA SER A 69 15.86 -10.91 0.41
C SER A 69 17.01 -10.81 1.41
N GLY A 70 17.81 -11.88 1.50
CA GLY A 70 18.79 -12.06 2.56
C GLY A 70 18.13 -11.99 3.95
N ARG A 71 18.53 -11.01 4.76
CA ARG A 71 17.97 -10.77 6.11
C ARG A 71 16.73 -9.88 6.14
N TYR A 72 16.23 -9.45 4.98
CA TYR A 72 15.18 -8.46 4.85
C TYR A 72 13.91 -9.05 4.22
N VAL A 73 12.78 -8.38 4.47
CA VAL A 73 11.52 -8.64 3.80
C VAL A 73 11.30 -7.55 2.76
N GLU A 74 11.10 -7.95 1.50
CA GLU A 74 10.82 -7.07 0.36
C GLU A 74 9.34 -7.19 -0.02
N PRO A 75 8.46 -6.26 0.37
CA PRO A 75 7.10 -6.23 -0.13
C PRO A 75 7.07 -5.84 -1.59
N ARG A 76 6.12 -6.40 -2.30
CA ARG A 76 5.97 -6.20 -3.73
C ARG A 76 4.53 -6.39 -4.17
N VAL A 77 4.21 -5.77 -5.30
CA VAL A 77 3.02 -6.06 -6.08
C VAL A 77 3.44 -6.86 -7.31
N THR A 78 2.73 -7.95 -7.57
CA THR A 78 2.99 -8.83 -8.71
C THR A 78 1.72 -9.04 -9.52
N ALA A 79 1.86 -9.13 -10.83
CA ALA A 79 0.86 -9.65 -11.76
C ALA A 79 1.38 -10.97 -12.38
N GLY A 80 0.54 -11.69 -13.13
CA GLY A 80 0.91 -12.95 -13.77
C GLY A 80 2.20 -12.90 -14.60
N THR A 81 2.57 -11.73 -15.10
CA THR A 81 3.79 -11.48 -15.92
C THR A 81 5.03 -11.07 -15.12
N GLY A 82 4.92 -10.85 -13.80
CA GLY A 82 6.08 -10.52 -12.95
C GLY A 82 5.82 -9.43 -11.92
N LYS A 83 6.91 -8.79 -11.49
CA LYS A 83 6.92 -7.75 -10.44
C LYS A 83 6.53 -6.39 -11.05
N LEU A 84 5.51 -5.75 -10.46
CA LEU A 84 5.04 -4.42 -10.86
C LEU A 84 5.61 -3.30 -9.98
N ALA A 85 5.78 -3.59 -8.70
CA ALA A 85 6.34 -2.65 -7.74
C ALA A 85 7.03 -3.41 -6.61
N THR A 86 8.02 -2.79 -5.98
CA THR A 86 8.68 -3.28 -4.78
C THR A 86 8.92 -2.14 -3.80
N ALA A 87 9.08 -2.46 -2.53
CA ALA A 87 9.41 -1.50 -1.50
C ALA A 87 10.54 -1.98 -0.58
N GLY A 88 11.19 -1.03 0.08
CA GLY A 88 12.20 -1.29 1.10
C GLY A 88 12.25 -0.16 2.13
N SER A 89 12.68 -0.49 3.35
CA SER A 89 12.93 0.51 4.39
C SER A 89 14.17 1.30 4.05
N ILE A 90 14.07 2.62 4.20
CA ILE A 90 15.20 3.56 4.14
C ILE A 90 15.40 4.25 5.50
N GLY A 91 14.82 3.67 6.57
CA GLY A 91 14.94 4.13 7.94
C GLY A 91 13.88 5.16 8.36
N LYS A 92 13.76 5.36 9.68
CA LYS A 92 12.82 6.34 10.29
C LYS A 92 11.37 6.20 9.78
N ARG A 93 10.89 4.96 9.60
CA ARG A 93 9.57 4.64 9.02
C ARG A 93 9.35 5.23 7.63
N SER A 94 10.41 5.44 6.86
CA SER A 94 10.33 5.90 5.48
C SER A 94 10.68 4.74 4.54
N TYR A 95 10.08 4.74 3.36
CA TYR A 95 10.18 3.64 2.41
C TYR A 95 10.49 4.14 1.00
N GLY A 96 11.41 3.46 0.33
CA GLY A 96 11.56 3.56 -1.12
C GLY A 96 10.57 2.61 -1.79
N ILE A 97 9.88 3.07 -2.84
CA ILE A 97 8.94 2.27 -3.64
C ILE A 97 9.35 2.38 -5.11
N ASN A 98 9.70 1.27 -5.75
CA ASN A 98 10.24 1.25 -7.10
C ASN A 98 9.38 0.38 -8.02
N GLY A 99 9.11 0.88 -9.22
CA GLY A 99 8.59 0.12 -10.36
C GLY A 99 9.56 0.17 -11.55
N PRO A 100 9.16 -0.35 -12.71
CA PRO A 100 10.01 -0.34 -13.91
C PRO A 100 10.43 1.06 -14.38
N ASP A 101 9.57 2.05 -14.17
CA ASP A 101 9.65 3.41 -14.73
C ASP A 101 9.53 4.51 -13.65
N TYR A 102 9.55 4.14 -12.37
CA TYR A 102 9.43 5.10 -11.27
C TYR A 102 10.17 4.66 -10.01
N ALA A 103 10.57 5.65 -9.22
CA ALA A 103 11.16 5.48 -7.89
C ALA A 103 10.61 6.58 -6.97
N TYR A 104 9.90 6.17 -5.93
CA TYR A 104 9.22 7.07 -5.01
C TYR A 104 9.72 6.91 -3.58
N HIS A 105 9.53 7.97 -2.80
CA HIS A 105 9.81 8.02 -1.38
C HIS A 105 8.50 8.28 -0.63
N LEU A 106 8.15 7.33 0.24
CA LEU A 106 7.02 7.42 1.16
C LEU A 106 7.55 7.70 2.58
N PHE A 107 7.13 8.79 3.20
CA PHE A 107 7.58 9.15 4.54
C PHE A 107 6.48 9.79 5.38
N PRO A 108 6.51 9.62 6.71
CA PRO A 108 5.54 10.23 7.60
C PRO A 108 5.84 11.71 7.78
N THR A 109 4.78 12.50 7.94
CA THR A 109 4.85 13.89 8.38
C THR A 109 3.91 14.11 9.56
N THR A 110 4.25 15.09 10.37
CA THR A 110 3.41 15.54 11.47
C THR A 110 2.69 16.80 11.00
N SER A 111 1.41 16.70 10.64
CA SER A 111 0.59 17.89 10.47
C SER A 111 0.21 18.40 11.85
N ALA A 112 0.62 19.62 12.20
CA ALA A 112 0.26 20.25 13.48
C ALA A 112 -1.27 20.41 13.66
N ALA A 113 -2.04 20.41 12.56
CA ALA A 113 -3.49 20.59 12.56
C ALA A 113 -4.30 19.28 12.71
N LEU A 114 -3.68 18.13 12.44
CA LEU A 114 -4.35 16.83 12.46
C LEU A 114 -3.50 15.91 13.32
N HIS A 115 -3.94 15.59 14.53
CA HIS A 115 -3.31 14.62 15.44
C HIS A 115 -3.26 13.17 14.89
N LYS A 116 -3.22 12.98 13.58
CA LYS A 116 -3.09 11.70 12.87
C LYS A 116 -1.87 11.75 11.96
N PRO A 117 -1.05 10.68 11.93
CA PRO A 117 0.11 10.61 11.06
C PRO A 117 -0.35 10.70 9.60
N THR A 118 0.12 11.74 8.91
CA THR A 118 -0.09 11.94 7.48
C THR A 118 1.17 11.44 6.78
N TRP A 119 1.02 10.84 5.60
CA TRP A 119 2.14 10.33 4.83
C TRP A 119 2.24 11.06 3.51
N LEU A 120 3.46 11.40 3.09
CA LEU A 120 3.70 12.02 1.79
C LEU A 120 4.39 11.01 0.88
N LEU A 121 3.92 10.94 -0.37
CA LEU A 121 4.57 10.24 -1.46
C LEU A 121 5.25 11.29 -2.36
N ARG A 122 6.54 11.11 -2.62
CA ARG A 122 7.38 12.07 -3.35
C ARG A 122 8.21 11.37 -4.42
N GLN A 123 8.47 12.06 -5.53
CA GLN A 123 9.49 11.69 -6.52
C GLN A 123 10.41 12.88 -6.72
N HIS A 124 11.72 12.70 -6.56
CA HIS A 124 12.68 13.82 -6.55
C HIS A 124 12.17 14.95 -5.67
N ASP A 125 11.92 16.16 -6.16
CA ASP A 125 11.38 17.28 -5.35
C ASP A 125 9.87 17.51 -5.51
N THR A 126 9.17 16.60 -6.20
CA THR A 126 7.74 16.70 -6.48
C THR A 126 6.92 15.86 -5.51
N TYR A 127 5.98 16.51 -4.80
CA TYR A 127 4.98 15.83 -3.96
C TYR A 127 3.87 15.26 -4.83
N LEU A 128 3.77 13.92 -4.89
CA LEU A 128 2.80 13.23 -5.74
C LEU A 128 1.46 13.03 -5.04
N ALA A 129 1.48 12.65 -3.77
CA ALA A 129 0.27 12.36 -3.02
C ALA A 129 0.42 12.54 -1.51
N THR A 130 -0.70 12.86 -0.87
CA THR A 130 -0.88 12.77 0.58
C THR A 130 -1.71 11.53 0.92
N MET A 131 -1.29 10.74 1.92
CA MET A 131 -1.87 9.44 2.19
C MET A 131 -2.13 9.18 3.67
N SER A 132 -3.12 8.34 3.93
CA SER A 132 -3.38 7.68 5.21
C SER A 132 -3.46 6.16 5.01
N SER A 133 -3.80 5.41 6.06
CA SER A 133 -4.01 3.95 5.93
C SER A 133 -5.26 3.57 5.12
N ARG A 134 -6.12 4.54 4.78
CA ARG A 134 -7.39 4.30 4.08
C ARG A 134 -7.71 5.27 2.95
N SER A 135 -6.97 6.35 2.80
CA SER A 135 -7.24 7.34 1.76
C SER A 135 -5.95 7.87 1.17
N MET A 136 -6.06 8.37 -0.05
CA MET A 136 -5.01 9.13 -0.71
C MET A 136 -5.62 10.31 -1.47
N GLU A 137 -4.85 11.38 -1.55
CA GLU A 137 -5.08 12.53 -2.40
C GLU A 137 -3.87 12.63 -3.34
N ALA A 138 -4.03 12.21 -4.60
CA ALA A 138 -2.99 12.27 -5.61
C ALA A 138 -3.07 13.58 -6.40
N HIS A 139 -2.07 14.44 -6.24
CA HIS A 139 -1.92 15.69 -6.99
C HIS A 139 -1.30 15.45 -8.38
N HIS A 140 -0.60 14.33 -8.54
CA HIS A 140 -0.05 13.84 -9.80
C HIS A 140 -0.43 12.37 -9.98
N PRO A 141 -0.43 11.84 -11.22
CA PRO A 141 -0.73 10.43 -11.44
C PRO A 141 0.23 9.51 -10.68
N VAL A 142 -0.34 8.60 -9.87
CA VAL A 142 0.41 7.60 -9.10
C VAL A 142 0.05 6.21 -9.62
N PRO A 143 1.02 5.39 -10.07
CA PRO A 143 0.80 3.98 -10.37
C PRO A 143 0.02 3.23 -9.30
N LEU A 144 -1.02 2.50 -9.69
CA LEU A 144 -1.88 1.75 -8.77
C LEU A 144 -1.08 0.78 -7.89
N ALA A 145 -0.07 0.12 -8.46
CA ALA A 145 0.81 -0.79 -7.72
C ALA A 145 1.58 -0.07 -6.60
N ALA A 146 2.05 1.16 -6.84
CA ALA A 146 2.70 1.98 -5.82
C ALA A 146 1.71 2.39 -4.72
N ALA A 147 0.51 2.85 -5.08
CA ALA A 147 -0.54 3.19 -4.13
C ALA A 147 -0.92 2.01 -3.20
N LEU A 148 -1.06 0.81 -3.77
CA LEU A 148 -1.34 -0.42 -3.01
C LEU A 148 -0.23 -0.75 -2.00
N LEU A 149 1.04 -0.58 -2.38
CA LEU A 149 2.17 -0.72 -1.45
C LEU A 149 2.16 0.34 -0.38
N CYS A 150 1.88 1.60 -0.71
CA CYS A 150 1.76 2.67 0.28
C CYS A 150 0.73 2.32 1.35
N PHE A 151 -0.48 1.89 0.99
CA PHE A 151 -1.48 1.49 1.98
C PHE A 151 -1.00 0.36 2.89
N THR A 152 -0.33 -0.65 2.31
CA THR A 152 0.26 -1.75 3.06
C THR A 152 1.33 -1.26 4.04
N LEU A 153 2.26 -0.44 3.58
CA LEU A 153 3.37 0.08 4.37
C LEU A 153 2.92 1.06 5.46
N ILE A 154 1.93 1.90 5.18
CA ILE A 154 1.36 2.83 6.18
C ILE A 154 0.64 2.06 7.28
N LYS A 155 -0.15 1.06 6.90
CA LYS A 155 -0.99 0.30 7.83
C LYS A 155 -0.17 -0.65 8.71
N TYR A 156 0.87 -1.24 8.13
CA TYR A 156 1.62 -2.30 8.77
C TYR A 156 3.04 -1.88 9.09
N GLY A 157 3.75 -1.26 8.15
CA GLY A 157 5.21 -1.09 8.18
C GLY A 157 5.95 -2.33 7.70
N LEU A 158 7.30 -2.31 7.69
CA LEU A 158 8.12 -3.47 7.31
C LEU A 158 8.63 -4.24 8.53
N PRO A 159 8.54 -5.59 8.54
CA PRO A 159 9.09 -6.43 9.61
C PRO A 159 10.50 -6.03 10.00
N GLY A 160 10.74 -5.76 11.29
CA GLY A 160 12.05 -5.39 11.81
C GLY A 160 12.37 -3.88 11.80
N ASP A 161 11.54 -3.02 11.20
CA ASP A 161 11.63 -1.58 11.49
C ASP A 161 11.25 -1.36 12.97
N GLY A 162 12.14 -0.72 13.73
CA GLY A 162 12.17 -0.71 15.21
C GLY A 162 10.97 -0.13 15.97
N ASN A 163 9.81 0.06 15.34
CA ASN A 163 8.58 0.57 15.94
C ASN A 163 7.31 -0.14 15.42
N LEU A 164 7.41 -1.35 14.88
CA LEU A 164 6.21 -2.10 14.60
C LEU A 164 5.55 -2.53 15.91
N GLY A 165 4.23 -2.35 15.99
CA GLY A 165 3.40 -3.12 16.91
C GLY A 165 3.33 -4.60 16.51
N ILE A 166 4.48 -5.26 16.24
CA ILE A 166 4.51 -6.73 16.23
C ILE A 166 4.12 -7.12 17.65
N PRO A 167 3.04 -7.89 17.87
CA PRO A 167 2.80 -8.49 19.17
C PRO A 167 4.06 -9.25 19.52
N LYS A 168 4.73 -8.89 20.63
CA LYS A 168 5.90 -9.64 21.10
C LYS A 168 5.46 -11.09 21.26
N LEU A 169 5.85 -11.95 20.31
CA LEU A 169 5.71 -13.38 20.45
C LEU A 169 6.82 -13.79 21.41
N SER A 170 6.50 -13.79 22.70
CA SER A 170 7.34 -14.43 23.71
C SER A 170 7.23 -15.93 23.51
N TRP A 171 8.32 -16.55 23.10
CA TRP A 171 8.50 -17.99 23.29
C TRP A 171 9.05 -18.16 24.70
N THR A 172 8.16 -18.47 25.63
CA THR A 172 8.45 -19.07 26.94
C THR A 172 7.81 -20.43 26.97
#